data_AF-A0AAD0RQC5-F1
#
_entry.id   AF-A0AAD0RQC5-F1
#
_cell.length_a   1.000
_cell.length_b   1.000
_cell.length_c   1.000
_cell.angle_alpha   90.00
_cell.angle_beta   90.00
_cell.angle_gamma   90.00
#
_symmetry.space_group_name_H-M   'P 1'
#
loop_
_entity.id
_entity.type
_entity.pdbx_description
1 polymer ?
#
loop_
_entity_poly.entity_id
_entity_poly.type
_entity_poly.pdbx_seq_one_letter_code
_entity_poly.pdbx_strand_id
1 'polypeptide(L)'
;MNTISDIETFSRRLRDGPAVLGDRSIELYRQFLRGNIEDVLTQVFPLFCARLSAAELSLRIDEFLAEHASSSPEFHHIATEFLCFAQPRLSADLRQCLEYEWVLFSVEIDEALVPPPSTSEVTERSIFSLNPTLACIEIQLDVAGLAGPFALFRDSSHQIIQKPLTGFDRRLLETLRSPCAYPTLRASVPLDLLATWLDEASAIGLIHMLDANTSSPVDNV
;
A
#
# COMPACT_ATOMS: atom_id res chain seq x y z
N MET A 1 24.39 21.27 19.05
CA MET A 1 24.88 22.16 17.97
C MET A 1 23.74 22.34 16.97
N ASN A 2 23.46 23.58 16.57
CA ASN A 2 22.22 24.09 15.95
C ASN A 2 21.91 23.54 14.54
N THR A 3 21.47 22.29 14.41
CA THR A 3 21.04 21.69 13.13
C THR A 3 19.94 22.47 12.40
N ILE A 4 18.99 23.06 13.15
CA ILE A 4 17.89 23.86 12.57
C ILE A 4 18.42 25.13 11.88
N SER A 5 19.43 25.80 12.47
CA SER A 5 20.03 27.01 11.89
C SER A 5 20.84 26.71 10.62
N ASP A 6 21.40 25.51 10.52
CA ASP A 6 22.18 25.08 9.37
C ASP A 6 21.28 24.75 8.16
N ILE A 7 20.08 24.18 8.40
CA ILE A 7 19.08 23.89 7.36
C ILE A 7 18.52 25.16 6.73
N GLU A 8 18.13 26.16 7.52
CA GLU A 8 17.62 27.44 6.98
C GLU A 8 18.66 28.19 6.14
N THR A 9 19.93 28.12 6.57
CA THR A 9 21.05 28.70 5.85
C THR A 9 21.30 27.97 4.51
N PHE A 10 21.13 26.66 4.50
CA PHE A 10 21.22 25.83 3.30
C PHE A 10 20.09 26.14 2.29
N SER A 11 18.84 26.19 2.74
CA SER A 11 17.69 26.53 1.87
C SER A 11 17.77 27.92 1.26
N ARG A 12 18.48 28.85 1.91
CA ARG A 12 18.79 30.18 1.36
C ARG A 12 19.82 30.09 0.24
N ARG A 13 20.93 29.37 0.47
CA ARG A 13 21.99 29.16 -0.54
C ARG A 13 21.50 28.42 -1.79
N LEU A 14 20.58 27.48 -1.64
CA LEU A 14 19.96 26.77 -2.77
C LEU A 14 19.14 27.70 -3.66
N ARG A 15 18.50 28.72 -3.08
CA ARG A 15 17.74 29.75 -3.82
C ARG A 15 18.63 30.77 -4.52
N ASP A 16 19.81 31.04 -3.97
CA ASP A 16 20.76 32.04 -4.49
C ASP A 16 21.64 31.50 -5.66
N GLY A 17 21.55 30.21 -5.99
CA GLY A 17 22.12 29.60 -7.19
C GLY A 17 23.42 28.78 -7.00
N PRO A 18 23.78 27.89 -7.95
CA PRO A 18 24.73 26.78 -7.74
C PRO A 18 26.20 27.19 -7.53
N ALA A 19 26.56 28.46 -7.74
CA ALA A 19 27.97 28.91 -7.77
C ALA A 19 28.68 28.89 -6.40
N VAL A 20 27.97 28.60 -5.29
CA VAL A 20 28.49 28.71 -3.91
C VAL A 20 28.48 27.37 -3.15
N LEU A 21 28.14 26.26 -3.81
CA LEU A 21 28.01 24.95 -3.15
C LEU A 21 29.40 24.26 -3.04
N GLY A 22 30.12 24.51 -1.95
CA GLY A 22 31.33 23.75 -1.58
C GLY A 22 31.01 22.43 -0.84
N ASP A 23 32.04 21.70 -0.38
CA ASP A 23 31.92 20.39 0.30
C ASP A 23 30.94 20.38 1.49
N ARG A 24 30.86 21.50 2.22
CA ARG A 24 29.91 21.65 3.34
C ARG A 24 28.44 21.61 2.90
N SER A 25 28.15 22.00 1.66
CA SER A 25 26.80 21.94 1.11
C SER A 25 26.40 20.51 0.74
N ILE A 26 27.37 19.68 0.33
CA ILE A 26 27.15 18.25 0.08
C ILE A 26 26.82 17.54 1.39
N GLU A 27 27.56 17.84 2.46
CA GLU A 27 27.29 17.26 3.79
C GLU A 27 25.91 17.65 4.31
N LEU A 28 25.53 18.93 4.21
CA LEU A 28 24.20 19.40 4.61
C LEU A 28 23.08 18.76 3.77
N TYR A 29 23.32 18.57 2.47
CA TYR A 29 22.38 17.85 1.60
C TYR A 29 22.23 16.38 1.99
N ARG A 30 23.35 15.69 2.29
CA ARG A 30 23.32 14.31 2.79
C ARG A 30 22.55 14.20 4.10
N GLN A 31 22.77 15.14 5.03
CA GLN A 31 22.04 15.18 6.30
C GLN A 31 20.54 15.42 6.10
N PHE A 32 20.17 16.32 5.20
CA PHE A 32 18.78 16.56 4.85
C PHE A 32 18.11 15.33 4.22
N LEU A 33 18.78 14.69 3.26
CA LEU A 33 18.27 13.49 2.59
C LEU A 33 18.12 12.33 3.59
N ARG A 34 19.09 12.15 4.50
CA ARG A 34 19.02 11.19 5.60
C ARG A 34 17.79 11.43 6.47
N GLY A 35 17.54 12.67 6.88
CA GLY A 35 16.37 13.04 7.67
C GLY A 35 15.07 12.73 6.95
N ASN A 36 14.97 13.08 5.66
CA ASN A 36 13.77 12.75 4.88
C ASN A 36 13.54 11.24 4.76
N ILE A 37 14.59 10.44 4.56
CA ILE A 37 14.46 8.98 4.51
C ILE A 37 14.00 8.46 5.87
N GLU A 38 14.59 8.94 6.96
CA GLU A 38 14.17 8.54 8.31
C GLU A 38 12.69 8.87 8.57
N ASP A 39 12.24 10.05 8.18
CA ASP A 39 10.83 10.46 8.29
C ASP A 39 9.91 9.55 7.45
N VAL A 40 10.31 9.22 6.21
CA VAL A 40 9.55 8.28 5.37
C VAL A 40 9.46 6.91 6.02
N LEU A 41 10.59 6.37 6.50
CA LEU A 41 10.60 5.02 7.07
C LEU A 41 9.78 4.94 8.36
N THR A 42 9.84 5.97 9.20
CA THR A 42 9.07 6.00 10.45
C THR A 42 7.56 6.17 10.21
N GLN A 43 7.16 6.84 9.13
CA GLN A 43 5.76 6.99 8.74
C GLN A 43 5.20 5.76 8.01
N VAL A 44 5.97 5.22 7.06
CA VAL A 44 5.52 4.12 6.17
C VAL A 44 5.74 2.75 6.81
N PHE A 45 6.78 2.59 7.63
CA PHE A 45 7.17 1.31 8.24
C PHE A 45 7.30 1.36 9.77
N PRO A 46 6.28 1.83 10.50
CA PRO A 46 6.35 2.00 11.97
C PRO A 46 6.64 0.70 12.75
N LEU A 47 6.07 -0.43 12.35
CA LEU A 47 6.27 -1.75 12.96
C LEU A 47 7.68 -2.30 12.69
N PHE A 48 8.22 -2.07 11.50
CA PHE A 48 9.61 -2.39 11.19
C PHE A 48 10.56 -1.53 12.02
N CYS A 49 10.36 -0.20 12.05
CA CYS A 49 11.15 0.72 12.85
C CYS A 49 11.09 0.40 14.35
N ALA A 50 9.93 0.00 14.88
CA ALA A 50 9.77 -0.38 16.28
C ALA A 50 10.57 -1.65 16.68
N ARG A 51 10.96 -2.49 15.72
CA ARG A 51 11.76 -3.70 15.96
C ARG A 51 13.27 -3.46 15.86
N LEU A 52 13.68 -2.28 15.39
CA LEU A 52 15.09 -1.89 15.30
C LEU A 52 15.44 -0.92 16.41
N SER A 53 16.68 -0.98 16.88
CA SER A 53 17.24 0.13 17.65
C SER A 53 17.48 1.34 16.73
N ALA A 54 17.49 2.55 17.32
CA ALA A 54 17.78 3.77 16.56
C ALA A 54 19.14 3.73 15.83
N ALA A 55 20.14 3.05 16.42
CA ALA A 55 21.46 2.87 15.81
C ALA A 55 21.39 1.94 14.58
N GLU A 56 20.61 0.87 14.65
CA GLU A 56 20.40 -0.09 13.56
C GLU A 56 19.61 0.51 12.39
N LEU A 57 18.65 1.37 12.67
CA LEU A 57 17.91 2.12 11.64
C LEU A 57 18.84 3.12 10.95
N SER A 58 19.57 3.90 11.75
CA SER A 58 20.55 4.86 11.25
C SER A 58 21.61 4.21 10.34
N LEU A 59 22.16 3.07 10.75
CA LEU A 59 23.15 2.35 9.94
C LEU A 59 22.58 1.93 8.58
N ARG A 60 21.35 1.43 8.55
CA ARG A 60 20.69 1.01 7.30
C ARG A 60 20.40 2.18 6.37
N ILE A 61 20.04 3.34 6.91
CA ILE A 61 19.85 4.56 6.11
C ILE A 61 21.19 5.00 5.51
N ASP A 62 22.28 4.92 6.28
CA ASP A 62 23.62 5.25 5.79
C ASP A 62 24.10 4.29 4.70
N GLU A 63 23.85 2.98 4.86
CA GLU A 63 24.12 1.97 3.82
C GLU A 63 23.28 2.22 2.56
N PHE A 64 21.99 2.53 2.72
CA PHE A 64 21.11 2.90 1.61
C PHE A 64 21.65 4.14 0.88
N LEU A 65 22.04 5.20 1.59
CA LEU A 65 22.63 6.41 0.99
C LEU A 65 24.01 6.21 0.36
N ALA A 66 24.75 5.17 0.74
CA ALA A 66 26.07 4.86 0.19
C ALA A 66 25.97 4.00 -1.08
N GLU A 67 25.05 3.03 -1.10
CA GLU A 67 24.91 2.07 -2.19
C GLU A 67 23.86 2.51 -3.23
N HIS A 68 22.90 3.34 -2.84
CA HIS A 68 21.76 3.68 -3.68
C HIS A 68 21.91 5.05 -4.33
N ALA A 69 22.09 5.05 -5.65
CA ALA A 69 21.95 6.24 -6.47
C ALA A 69 20.45 6.46 -6.77
N SER A 70 19.71 7.06 -5.82
CA SER A 70 18.28 7.35 -6.01
C SER A 70 18.04 8.07 -7.34
N SER A 71 17.18 7.48 -8.16
CA SER A 71 16.87 7.95 -9.51
C SER A 71 15.71 8.94 -9.53
N SER A 72 14.89 8.96 -8.48
CA SER A 72 13.70 9.81 -8.35
C SER A 72 13.54 10.35 -6.91
N PRO A 73 13.28 11.65 -6.70
CA PRO A 73 13.16 12.27 -5.37
C PRO A 73 11.78 12.12 -4.73
N GLU A 74 10.88 11.31 -5.29
CA GLU A 74 9.50 11.19 -4.79
C GLU A 74 9.41 10.25 -3.58
N PHE A 75 8.68 10.66 -2.55
CA PHE A 75 8.57 9.96 -1.27
C PHE A 75 8.12 8.49 -1.39
N HIS A 76 7.17 8.19 -2.28
CA HIS A 76 6.68 6.82 -2.49
C HIS A 76 7.74 5.92 -3.14
N HIS A 77 8.61 6.50 -3.99
CA HIS A 77 9.73 5.79 -4.56
C HIS A 77 10.79 5.47 -3.51
N ILE A 78 11.05 6.37 -2.55
CA ILE A 78 12.00 6.11 -1.45
C ILE A 78 11.58 4.88 -0.63
N ALA A 79 10.30 4.75 -0.26
CA ALA A 79 9.81 3.60 0.50
C ALA A 79 9.99 2.28 -0.27
N THR A 80 9.64 2.28 -1.57
CA THR A 80 9.76 1.09 -2.43
C THR A 80 11.22 0.73 -2.74
N GLU A 81 12.07 1.73 -2.98
CA GLU A 81 13.51 1.55 -3.20
C GLU A 81 14.18 0.99 -1.92
N PHE A 82 13.81 1.51 -0.75
CA PHE A 82 14.31 0.99 0.53
C PHE A 82 13.88 -0.45 0.76
N LEU A 83 12.62 -0.82 0.46
CA LEU A 83 12.16 -2.21 0.52
C LEU A 83 13.04 -3.12 -0.33
N CYS A 84 13.21 -2.81 -1.62
CA CYS A 84 14.04 -3.58 -2.54
C CYS A 84 15.49 -3.71 -2.06
N PHE A 85 16.04 -2.66 -1.46
CA PHE A 85 17.37 -2.64 -0.88
C PHE A 85 17.50 -3.51 0.38
N ALA A 86 16.56 -3.36 1.31
CA ALA A 86 16.63 -3.96 2.64
C ALA A 86 16.22 -5.44 2.63
N GLN A 87 15.22 -5.83 1.84
CA GLN A 87 14.64 -7.18 1.79
C GLN A 87 15.69 -8.31 1.79
N PRO A 88 16.72 -8.32 0.90
CA PRO A 88 17.71 -9.40 0.88
C PRO A 88 18.63 -9.43 2.12
N ARG A 89 18.75 -8.32 2.86
CA ARG A 89 19.66 -8.14 4.00
C ARG A 89 18.98 -8.37 5.36
N LEU A 90 17.66 -8.55 5.37
CA LEU A 90 16.86 -8.73 6.60
C LEU A 90 16.62 -10.20 6.94
N SER A 91 16.44 -10.48 8.25
CA SER A 91 15.88 -11.74 8.74
C SER A 91 14.44 -11.93 8.24
N ALA A 92 13.94 -13.16 8.24
CA ALA A 92 12.60 -13.48 7.75
C ALA A 92 11.51 -12.65 8.46
N ASP A 93 11.60 -12.51 9.79
CA ASP A 93 10.63 -11.78 10.58
C ASP A 93 10.60 -10.29 10.22
N LEU A 94 11.77 -9.64 10.18
CA LEU A 94 11.86 -8.22 9.81
C LEU A 94 11.45 -7.97 8.37
N ARG A 95 11.80 -8.89 7.47
CA ARG A 95 11.41 -8.85 6.07
C ARG A 95 9.90 -8.89 5.93
N GLN A 96 9.23 -9.83 6.59
CA GLN A 96 7.78 -9.96 6.47
C GLN A 96 7.04 -8.77 7.12
N CYS A 97 7.62 -8.13 8.14
CA CYS A 97 7.07 -6.90 8.70
C CYS A 97 7.10 -5.78 7.67
N LEU A 98 8.27 -5.60 7.04
CA LEU A 98 8.49 -4.58 6.03
C LEU A 98 7.58 -4.81 4.80
N GLU A 99 7.42 -6.05 4.36
CA GLU A 99 6.51 -6.42 3.26
C GLU A 99 5.05 -6.12 3.61
N TYR A 100 4.60 -6.48 4.81
CA TYR A 100 3.23 -6.21 5.26
C TYR A 100 2.91 -4.72 5.25
N GLU A 101 3.79 -3.91 5.83
CA GLU A 101 3.62 -2.46 5.87
C GLU A 101 3.70 -1.82 4.49
N TRP A 102 4.57 -2.35 3.62
CA TRP A 102 4.61 -1.91 2.23
C TRP A 102 3.32 -2.22 1.48
N VAL A 103 2.70 -3.38 1.69
CA VAL A 103 1.41 -3.70 1.07
C VAL A 103 0.31 -2.77 1.59
N LEU A 104 0.26 -2.49 2.89
CA LEU A 104 -0.68 -1.51 3.46
C LEU A 104 -0.52 -0.14 2.79
N PHE A 105 0.72 0.34 2.74
CA PHE A 105 1.05 1.61 2.11
C PHE A 105 0.68 1.64 0.63
N SER A 106 1.01 0.57 -0.11
CA SER A 106 0.70 0.47 -1.54
C SER A 106 -0.80 0.55 -1.81
N VAL A 107 -1.62 -0.06 -0.95
CA VAL A 107 -3.08 0.03 -1.03
C VAL A 107 -3.58 1.45 -0.70
N GLU A 108 -2.92 2.14 0.22
CA GLU A 108 -3.25 3.51 0.63
C GLU A 108 -3.02 4.54 -0.49
N ILE A 109 -1.89 4.42 -1.17
CA ILE A 109 -1.45 5.37 -2.22
C ILE A 109 -1.96 5.01 -3.62
N ASP A 110 -2.63 3.87 -3.77
CA ASP A 110 -3.16 3.42 -5.06
C ASP A 110 -4.12 4.48 -5.62
N GLU A 111 -3.92 4.87 -6.89
CA GLU A 111 -4.68 5.95 -7.53
C GLU A 111 -6.02 5.50 -8.14
N ALA A 112 -6.33 4.20 -8.13
CA ALA A 112 -7.59 3.70 -8.67
C ALA A 112 -8.81 4.38 -8.01
N LEU A 113 -9.96 4.31 -8.66
CA LEU A 113 -11.19 4.81 -8.07
C LEU A 113 -11.96 3.62 -7.51
N VAL A 114 -12.19 3.63 -6.19
CA VAL A 114 -13.04 2.63 -5.53
C VAL A 114 -14.48 3.13 -5.56
N PRO A 115 -15.37 2.51 -6.35
CA PRO A 115 -16.76 2.92 -6.40
C PRO A 115 -17.47 2.61 -5.07
N PRO A 116 -18.49 3.41 -4.69
CA PRO A 116 -19.28 3.14 -3.51
C PRO A 116 -20.02 1.79 -3.64
N PRO A 117 -20.36 1.15 -2.50
CA PRO A 117 -21.10 -0.10 -2.51
C PRO A 117 -22.44 0.08 -3.22
N SER A 118 -22.77 -0.88 -4.09
CA SER A 118 -24.04 -0.86 -4.82
C SER A 118 -25.20 -1.22 -3.88
N THR A 119 -26.30 -0.48 -3.96
CA THR A 119 -27.54 -0.76 -3.23
C THR A 119 -28.59 -1.47 -4.08
N SER A 120 -28.26 -1.77 -5.35
CA SER A 120 -29.13 -2.53 -6.26
C SER A 120 -29.28 -3.97 -5.78
N GLU A 121 -30.44 -4.56 -6.05
CA GLU A 121 -30.65 -5.99 -5.82
C GLU A 121 -29.82 -6.83 -6.80
N VAL A 122 -29.27 -7.96 -6.33
CA VAL A 122 -28.52 -8.88 -7.18
C VAL A 122 -29.47 -9.55 -8.17
N THR A 123 -29.28 -9.25 -9.45
CA THR A 123 -30.00 -9.88 -10.57
C THR A 123 -29.14 -10.91 -11.31
N GLU A 124 -29.77 -11.75 -12.15
CA GLU A 124 -29.08 -12.71 -13.04
C GLU A 124 -28.17 -12.02 -14.09
N ARG A 125 -28.24 -10.69 -14.24
CA ARG A 125 -27.39 -9.90 -15.14
C ARG A 125 -26.26 -9.17 -14.42
N SER A 126 -26.19 -9.28 -13.10
CA SER A 126 -25.17 -8.59 -12.30
C SER A 126 -23.80 -9.15 -12.60
N ILE A 127 -22.83 -8.26 -12.79
CA ILE A 127 -21.42 -8.59 -12.97
C ILE A 127 -20.70 -8.15 -11.70
N PHE A 128 -19.93 -9.07 -11.11
CA PHE A 128 -19.11 -8.79 -9.94
C PHE A 128 -17.65 -8.63 -10.35
N SER A 129 -17.00 -7.61 -9.79
CA SER A 129 -15.56 -7.39 -9.90
C SER A 129 -14.96 -7.20 -8.51
N LEU A 130 -13.68 -7.52 -8.35
CA LEU A 130 -12.95 -7.24 -7.12
C LEU A 130 -12.70 -5.74 -6.95
N ASN A 131 -12.45 -5.32 -5.72
CA ASN A 131 -11.92 -4.01 -5.42
C ASN A 131 -10.60 -3.81 -6.20
N PRO A 132 -10.43 -2.69 -6.93
CA PRO A 132 -9.25 -2.46 -7.76
C PRO A 132 -7.95 -2.40 -6.95
N THR A 133 -8.01 -2.07 -5.66
CA THR A 133 -6.83 -1.99 -4.78
C THR A 133 -6.66 -3.22 -3.91
N LEU A 134 -7.32 -4.32 -4.24
CA LEU A 134 -7.23 -5.53 -3.47
C LEU A 134 -5.82 -6.13 -3.58
N ALA A 135 -5.13 -6.18 -2.45
CA ALA A 135 -3.92 -6.95 -2.26
C ALA A 135 -4.18 -8.10 -1.28
N CYS A 136 -3.63 -9.27 -1.58
CA CYS A 136 -3.69 -10.44 -0.69
C CYS A 136 -2.28 -10.76 -0.21
N ILE A 137 -2.11 -10.94 1.11
CA ILE A 137 -0.83 -11.25 1.73
C ILE A 137 -1.00 -12.40 2.73
N GLU A 138 0.01 -13.26 2.84
CA GLU A 138 0.08 -14.31 3.85
C GLU A 138 1.10 -13.93 4.91
N ILE A 139 0.63 -13.74 6.14
CA ILE A 139 1.43 -13.25 7.26
C ILE A 139 1.72 -14.43 8.20
N GLN A 140 3.00 -14.65 8.51
CA GLN A 140 3.49 -15.70 9.42
C GLN A 140 4.00 -15.11 10.74
N LEU A 141 3.96 -13.78 10.86
CA LEU A 141 4.29 -13.07 12.08
C LEU A 141 3.18 -13.25 13.11
N ASP A 142 3.51 -13.90 14.23
CA ASP A 142 2.66 -13.91 15.42
C ASP A 142 2.75 -12.58 16.18
N VAL A 143 2.58 -11.46 15.47
CA VAL A 143 2.58 -10.13 16.06
C VAL A 143 1.21 -9.50 15.84
N ALA A 144 0.62 -9.01 16.93
CA ALA A 144 -0.70 -8.38 16.95
C ALA A 144 -1.85 -9.29 16.43
N GLY A 145 -1.68 -10.62 16.45
CA GLY A 145 -2.71 -11.56 15.98
C GLY A 145 -2.86 -11.63 14.45
N LEU A 146 -1.90 -11.08 13.71
CA LEU A 146 -1.88 -11.06 12.25
C LEU A 146 -1.28 -12.36 11.69
N ALA A 147 -1.83 -13.51 12.06
CA ALA A 147 -1.37 -14.80 11.53
C ALA A 147 -2.37 -15.33 10.49
N GLY A 148 -1.87 -15.63 9.29
CA GLY A 148 -2.63 -16.23 8.20
C GLY A 148 -2.82 -15.31 6.98
N PRO A 149 -3.72 -15.69 6.07
CA PRO A 149 -3.98 -14.93 4.85
C PRO A 149 -4.92 -13.75 5.14
N PHE A 150 -4.58 -12.57 4.60
CA PHE A 150 -5.36 -11.34 4.71
C PHE A 150 -5.60 -10.71 3.34
N ALA A 151 -6.77 -10.09 3.20
CA ALA A 151 -7.07 -9.14 2.14
C ALA A 151 -6.95 -7.72 2.70
N LEU A 152 -6.20 -6.89 1.97
CA LEU A 152 -5.99 -5.48 2.22
C LEU A 152 -6.55 -4.71 1.03
N PHE A 153 -7.44 -3.77 1.27
CA PHE A 153 -8.06 -2.93 0.24
C PHE A 153 -8.57 -1.64 0.88
N ARG A 154 -8.91 -0.63 0.08
CA ARG A 154 -9.55 0.59 0.59
C ARG A 154 -11.02 0.63 0.25
N ASP A 155 -11.82 1.27 1.09
CA ASP A 155 -13.21 1.59 0.78
C ASP A 155 -13.33 2.87 -0.08
N SER A 156 -14.55 3.24 -0.44
CA SER A 156 -14.83 4.49 -1.15
C SER A 156 -14.57 5.76 -0.32
N SER A 157 -14.31 5.62 0.98
CA SER A 157 -13.96 6.69 1.92
C SER A 157 -12.45 6.80 2.14
N HIS A 158 -11.64 6.09 1.34
CA HIS A 158 -10.18 5.98 1.46
C HIS A 158 -9.70 5.38 2.80
N GLN A 159 -10.54 4.59 3.48
CA GLN A 159 -10.15 3.85 4.67
C GLN A 159 -9.61 2.47 4.29
N ILE A 160 -8.45 2.09 4.84
CA ILE A 160 -7.88 0.76 4.64
C ILE A 160 -8.64 -0.25 5.48
N ILE A 161 -9.13 -1.30 4.84
CA ILE A 161 -9.82 -2.43 5.45
C ILE A 161 -8.91 -3.65 5.39
N GLN A 162 -8.82 -4.34 6.53
CA GLN A 162 -8.08 -5.59 6.68
C GLN A 162 -9.06 -6.70 7.01
N LYS A 163 -9.20 -7.67 6.11
CA LYS A 163 -10.08 -8.83 6.31
C LYS A 163 -9.26 -10.12 6.35
N PRO A 164 -9.32 -10.92 7.43
CA PRO A 164 -8.75 -12.27 7.42
C PRO A 164 -9.51 -13.13 6.40
N LEU A 165 -8.78 -13.88 5.60
CA LEU A 165 -9.34 -14.69 4.52
C LEU A 165 -9.58 -16.12 4.99
N THR A 166 -10.82 -16.59 4.84
CA THR A 166 -11.14 -18.00 4.96
C THR A 166 -10.79 -18.76 3.68
N GLY A 167 -10.76 -20.09 3.74
CA GLY A 167 -10.60 -20.91 2.53
C GLY A 167 -11.70 -20.67 1.48
N PHE A 168 -12.89 -20.27 1.94
CA PHE A 168 -14.01 -19.90 1.08
C PHE A 168 -13.77 -18.57 0.36
N ASP A 169 -13.32 -17.54 1.10
CA ASP A 169 -12.97 -16.24 0.52
C ASP A 169 -11.93 -16.41 -0.59
N ARG A 170 -10.85 -17.15 -0.32
CA ARG A 170 -9.75 -17.38 -1.29
C ARG A 170 -10.26 -17.97 -2.61
N ARG A 171 -11.14 -18.97 -2.53
CA ARG A 171 -11.72 -19.61 -3.73
C ARG A 171 -12.60 -18.64 -4.53
N LEU A 172 -13.38 -17.81 -3.85
CA LEU A 172 -14.20 -16.79 -4.52
C LEU A 172 -13.34 -15.69 -5.15
N LEU A 173 -12.33 -15.20 -4.43
CA LEU A 173 -11.37 -14.22 -4.96
C LEU A 173 -10.63 -14.76 -6.19
N GLU A 174 -10.24 -16.04 -6.19
CA GLU A 174 -9.64 -16.69 -7.37
C GLU A 174 -10.61 -16.74 -8.56
N THR A 175 -11.90 -16.98 -8.31
CA THR A 175 -12.94 -17.01 -9.34
C THR A 175 -13.24 -15.60 -9.87
N LEU A 176 -13.11 -14.58 -9.02
CA LEU A 176 -13.37 -13.16 -9.30
C LEU A 176 -12.14 -12.40 -9.82
N ARG A 177 -11.01 -13.07 -10.06
CA ARG A 177 -9.81 -12.46 -10.68
C ARG A 177 -10.13 -11.74 -12.00
N SER A 178 -11.18 -12.18 -12.68
CA SER A 178 -11.77 -11.47 -13.81
C SER A 178 -13.25 -11.19 -13.51
N PRO A 179 -13.80 -10.05 -13.98
CA PRO A 179 -15.20 -9.75 -13.79
C PRO A 179 -16.08 -10.90 -14.27
N CYS A 180 -16.98 -11.38 -13.41
CA CYS A 180 -17.79 -12.55 -13.71
C CYS A 180 -19.26 -12.32 -13.37
N ALA A 181 -20.14 -12.95 -14.16
CA ALA A 181 -21.57 -12.81 -14.00
C ALA A 181 -22.08 -13.67 -12.84
N TYR A 182 -23.13 -13.19 -12.16
CA TYR A 182 -23.79 -13.90 -11.07
C TYR A 182 -24.12 -15.39 -11.36
N PRO A 183 -24.63 -15.78 -12.55
CA PRO A 183 -24.95 -17.17 -12.83
C PRO A 183 -23.72 -18.09 -12.80
N THR A 184 -22.55 -17.59 -13.19
CA THR A 184 -21.29 -18.33 -13.18
C THR A 184 -20.79 -18.55 -11.75
N LEU A 185 -20.87 -17.53 -10.90
CA LEU A 185 -20.54 -17.64 -9.48
C LEU A 185 -21.45 -18.65 -8.79
N ARG A 186 -22.76 -18.50 -8.99
CA ARG A 186 -23.80 -19.39 -8.45
C ARG A 186 -23.59 -20.86 -8.83
N ALA A 187 -23.09 -21.16 -10.03
CA ALA A 187 -22.87 -22.54 -10.46
C ALA A 187 -21.77 -23.27 -9.66
N SER A 188 -20.86 -22.53 -9.02
CA SER A 188 -19.68 -23.08 -8.35
C SER A 188 -19.81 -23.24 -6.83
N VAL A 189 -20.86 -22.69 -6.23
CA VAL A 189 -20.99 -22.48 -4.78
C VAL A 189 -22.45 -22.63 -4.31
N PRO A 190 -22.71 -23.16 -3.08
CA PRO A 190 -24.06 -23.19 -2.50
C PRO A 190 -24.69 -21.78 -2.37
N LEU A 191 -25.96 -21.66 -2.75
CA LEU A 191 -26.70 -20.39 -2.83
C LEU A 191 -26.75 -19.63 -1.49
N ASP A 192 -27.07 -20.31 -0.38
CA ASP A 192 -27.25 -19.67 0.93
C ASP A 192 -25.97 -18.98 1.43
N LEU A 193 -24.82 -19.64 1.21
CA LEU A 193 -23.51 -19.11 1.56
C LEU A 193 -23.07 -18.00 0.63
N LEU A 194 -23.36 -18.13 -0.67
CA LEU A 194 -22.99 -17.13 -1.67
C LEU A 194 -23.72 -15.81 -1.44
N ALA A 195 -25.04 -15.83 -1.17
CA ALA A 195 -25.81 -14.61 -0.93
C ALA A 195 -25.29 -13.85 0.29
N THR A 196 -25.12 -14.55 1.42
CA THR A 196 -24.57 -13.98 2.65
C THR A 196 -23.20 -13.37 2.42
N TRP A 197 -22.32 -14.08 1.70
CA TRP A 197 -20.98 -13.60 1.39
C TRP A 197 -20.98 -12.37 0.47
N LEU A 198 -21.84 -12.35 -0.55
CA LEU A 198 -21.94 -11.20 -1.47
C LEU A 198 -22.41 -9.95 -0.73
N ASP A 199 -23.37 -10.09 0.19
CA ASP A 199 -23.85 -8.98 1.01
C ASP A 199 -22.75 -8.45 1.92
N GLU A 200 -22.04 -9.33 2.64
CA GLU A 200 -20.92 -8.95 3.49
C GLU A 200 -19.76 -8.32 2.70
N ALA A 201 -19.37 -8.93 1.58
CA ALA A 201 -18.26 -8.48 0.73
C ALA A 201 -18.59 -7.15 0.05
N SER A 202 -19.84 -6.93 -0.36
CA SER A 202 -20.28 -5.65 -0.92
C SER A 202 -20.35 -4.57 0.15
N ALA A 203 -20.83 -4.90 1.36
CA ALA A 203 -20.95 -3.96 2.46
C ALA A 203 -19.59 -3.39 2.90
N ILE A 204 -18.54 -4.21 2.90
CA ILE A 204 -17.17 -3.75 3.18
C ILE A 204 -16.47 -3.15 1.97
N GLY A 205 -17.01 -3.28 0.75
CA GLY A 205 -16.39 -2.79 -0.48
C GLY A 205 -15.27 -3.69 -1.03
N LEU A 206 -15.24 -4.98 -0.67
CA LEU A 206 -14.31 -5.97 -1.22
C LEU A 206 -14.64 -6.30 -2.69
N ILE A 207 -15.91 -6.25 -3.04
CA ILE A 207 -16.43 -6.47 -4.38
C ILE A 207 -17.30 -5.31 -4.81
N HIS A 208 -17.41 -5.13 -6.11
CA HIS A 208 -18.29 -4.17 -6.75
C HIS A 208 -19.23 -4.88 -7.69
N MET A 209 -20.48 -4.44 -7.67
CA MET A 209 -21.51 -4.93 -8.57
C MET A 209 -21.74 -3.91 -9.67
N LEU A 210 -21.74 -4.37 -10.91
CA LEU A 210 -22.10 -3.60 -12.08
C LEU A 210 -23.35 -4.23 -12.69
N ASP A 211 -24.43 -3.47 -12.71
CA ASP A 211 -25.61 -3.83 -13.48
C ASP A 211 -25.35 -3.46 -14.95
N ALA A 212 -25.55 -4.41 -15.87
CA ALA A 212 -25.37 -4.21 -17.31
C ALA A 212 -26.29 -3.13 -17.94
N ASN A 213 -27.08 -2.40 -17.15
CA ASN A 213 -27.96 -1.31 -17.58
C ASN A 213 -27.39 0.11 -17.35
N THR A 214 -26.23 0.29 -16.69
CA THR A 214 -25.64 1.62 -16.44
C THR A 214 -24.68 2.11 -17.54
N SER A 215 -24.60 1.42 -18.68
CA SER A 215 -24.00 1.97 -19.90
C SER A 215 -25.01 2.86 -20.65
N SER A 216 -25.33 4.04 -20.10
CA SER A 216 -25.81 5.13 -20.96
C SER A 216 -24.59 5.82 -21.59
N PRO A 217 -24.60 6.09 -22.91
CA PRO A 217 -23.50 6.74 -23.58
C PRO A 217 -23.51 8.21 -23.18
N VAL A 218 -22.49 8.66 -22.45
CA VAL A 218 -22.19 10.09 -22.38
C VAL A 218 -21.28 10.40 -23.56
N ASP A 219 -21.88 10.46 -24.74
CA ASP A 219 -21.31 11.07 -25.95
C ASP A 219 -22.46 11.78 -26.68
N ASN A 220 -22.66 13.04 -26.33
CA ASN A 220 -23.18 14.16 -27.14
C ASN A 220 -23.67 15.28 -26.20
N VAL A 221 -22.88 16.35 -26.05
CA VAL A 221 -23.05 17.68 -26.68
C VAL A 221 -21.81 18.52 -26.37
#